data_AF-A0A7V4THD1-F1
#
_entry.id   AF-A0A7V4THD1-F1
#
_cell.length_a   1.000
_cell.length_b   1.000
_cell.length_c   1.000
_cell.angle_alpha   90.00
_cell.angle_beta   90.00
_cell.angle_gamma   90.00
#
_symmetry.space_group_name_H-M   'P 1'
#
loop_
_entity.id
_entity.type
_entity.pdbx_description
1 polymer ?
#
loop_
_entity_poly.entity_id
_entity_poly.type
_entity_poly.pdbx_seq_one_letter_code
_entity_poly.pdbx_strand_id
1 'polypeptide(L)' 'MHRVLLVEPDFPIPPKSKNHKNFLPIGLLKISSYLKKNGVGVKLYRGIPKSLEAWGELKAFNPDEIWVTSLFTYWAGY' A
#
# COMPACT_ATOMS: atom_id res chain seq x y z
N MET A 1 7.54 -16.55 -10.86
CA MET A 1 7.54 -15.07 -11.00
C MET A 1 7.30 -14.48 -9.62
N HIS A 2 8.27 -13.72 -9.12
CA HIS A 2 8.22 -13.13 -7.77
C HIS A 2 7.10 -12.08 -7.69
N ARG A 3 6.40 -12.00 -6.55
CA ARG A 3 5.23 -11.13 -6.35
C ARG A 3 5.34 -10.30 -5.07
N VAL A 4 5.14 -8.99 -5.20
CA VAL A 4 5.19 -8.05 -4.09
C VAL A 4 3.85 -7.32 -3.96
N LEU A 5 3.29 -7.33 -2.75
CA LEU A 5 2.13 -6.51 -2.39
C LEU A 5 2.62 -5.23 -1.69
N LEU A 6 2.39 -4.10 -2.33
CA LEU A 6 2.64 -2.78 -1.75
C LEU A 6 1.37 -2.32 -1.01
N VAL A 7 1.53 -1.88 0.24
CA VAL A 7 0.41 -1.46 1.09
C VAL A 7 0.61 -0.03 1.57
N GLU A 8 -0.36 0.84 1.30
CA GLU A 8 -0.55 2.13 1.96
C GLU A 8 -1.57 1.96 3.07
N PRO A 9 -1.19 1.94 4.36
CA PRO A 9 -2.15 1.74 5.44
C PRO A 9 -3.07 2.95 5.62
N ASP A 10 -4.25 2.71 6.19
CA ASP A 10 -5.15 3.79 6.60
C ASP A 10 -4.50 4.56 7.76
N PHE A 11 -4.30 5.87 7.60
CA PHE A 11 -3.81 6.74 8.67
C PHE A 11 -4.96 7.56 9.26
N PRO A 12 -5.04 7.71 10.60
CA PRO A 12 -5.96 8.64 11.24
C PRO A 12 -5.48 10.07 11.02
N ILE A 13 -5.73 10.62 9.82
CA ILE A 13 -5.36 11.99 9.48
C ILE A 13 -6.46 12.95 9.99
N PRO A 14 -6.12 13.98 10.78
CA PRO A 14 -7.10 14.96 11.24
C PRO A 14 -7.87 15.61 10.06
N PRO A 15 -9.19 15.82 10.18
CA PRO A 15 -10.03 16.33 9.09
C PRO A 15 -9.59 17.70 8.54
N LYS A 16 -8.85 18.50 9.33
CA LYS A 16 -8.31 19.81 8.92
C LYS A 16 -7.31 19.70 7.77
N SER A 17 -6.74 18.52 7.57
CA SER A 17 -5.86 18.19 6.45
C SER A 17 -6.67 17.80 5.20
N LYS A 18 -7.63 18.64 4.79
CA LYS A 18 -8.49 18.40 3.61
C LYS A 18 -7.69 18.18 2.31
N ASN A 19 -6.46 18.70 2.24
CA ASN A 19 -5.56 18.52 1.08
C ASN A 19 -4.82 17.17 1.05
N HIS A 20 -4.80 16.38 2.13
CA HIS A 20 -4.10 15.08 2.16
C HIS A 20 -4.99 13.88 1.79
N LYS A 21 -6.31 14.08 1.66
CA LYS A 21 -7.26 12.97 1.47
C LYS A 21 -7.07 12.23 0.13
N ASN A 22 -6.42 12.89 -0.84
CA ASN A 22 -6.12 12.35 -2.18
C ASN A 22 -4.62 12.35 -2.47
N PHE A 23 -3.75 12.23 -1.46
CA PHE A 23 -2.33 12.06 -1.74
C PHE A 23 -2.12 10.77 -2.53
N LEU A 24 -1.50 10.90 -3.71
CA LEU A 24 -1.06 9.74 -4.48
C LEU A 24 0.18 9.18 -3.78
N PRO A 25 0.26 7.87 -3.52
CA PRO A 25 1.42 7.28 -2.85
C PRO A 25 2.62 7.19 -3.82
N ILE A 26 3.20 8.35 -4.20
CA ILE A 26 4.22 8.48 -5.25
C ILE A 26 5.41 7.55 -5.01
N GLY A 27 5.83 7.39 -3.75
CA GLY A 27 6.89 6.44 -3.38
C GLY A 27 6.56 5.01 -3.80
N LEU A 28 5.36 4.52 -3.45
CA LEU A 28 4.89 3.20 -3.85
C LEU A 28 4.71 3.08 -5.36
N LEU A 29 4.27 4.14 -6.05
CA LEU A 29 4.15 4.14 -7.52
C LEU A 29 5.52 3.99 -8.21
N LYS A 30 6.55 4.68 -7.72
CA LYS A 30 7.93 4.56 -8.23
C LYS A 30 8.50 3.16 -7.99
N ILE A 31 8.32 2.61 -6.78
CA ILE A 31 8.71 1.24 -6.44
C ILE A 31 7.98 0.24 -7.35
N SER A 32 6.67 0.41 -7.53
CA SER A 32 5.88 -0.46 -8.41
C SER A 32 6.41 -0.46 -9.85
N SER A 33 6.72 0.72 -10.40
CA SER A 33 7.29 0.85 -11.74
C SER A 33 8.66 0.16 -11.86
N TYR A 34 9.54 0.38 -10.88
CA TYR A 34 10.86 -0.26 -10.84
C TYR A 34 10.77 -1.78 -10.77
N LEU A 35 9.96 -2.32 -9.85
CA LEU A 35 9.78 -3.77 -9.67
C LEU A 35 9.19 -4.42 -10.93
N LYS A 36 8.15 -3.81 -11.53
CA LYS A 36 7.55 -4.30 -12.78
C LYS A 36 8.55 -4.35 -13.93
N LYS A 37 9.43 -3.34 -14.06
CA LYS A 37 10.51 -3.32 -15.07
C LYS A 37 11.49 -4.49 -14.90
N ASN A 38 11.64 -5.02 -13.68
CA ASN A 38 12.49 -6.16 -13.36
C ASN A 38 11.73 -7.51 -13.36
N GLY A 39 10.52 -7.56 -13.94
CA GLY A 39 9.75 -8.80 -14.07
C GLY A 39 9.03 -9.26 -12.80
N VAL A 40 8.92 -8.39 -11.79
CA VAL A 40 8.19 -8.68 -10.54
C VAL A 40 6.71 -8.36 -10.71
N GLY A 41 5.84 -9.27 -10.27
CA GLY A 41 4.39 -9.03 -10.19
C GLY A 41 4.10 -8.09 -9.02
N VAL A 42 3.45 -6.95 -9.28
CA VAL A 42 3.19 -5.96 -8.23
C VAL A 42 1.71 -5.62 -8.16
N LYS A 43 1.19 -5.61 -6.94
CA LYS A 43 -0.14 -5.09 -6.61
C LYS A 43 -0.02 -3.98 -5.56
N LEU A 44 -0.78 -2.91 -5.72
CA LEU A 44 -0.88 -1.83 -4.75
C LEU A 44 -2.24 -1.93 -4.06
N TYR A 45 -2.26 -1.91 -2.73
CA TYR A 45 -3.47 -1.91 -1.92
C TYR A 45 -3.44 -0.71 -0.95
N ARG A 46 -4.59 -0.05 -0.78
CA ARG A 46 -4.75 1.09 0.13
C ARG A 46 -5.72 0.71 1.24
N GLY A 47 -5.31 0.94 2.48
CA GLY A 47 -6.08 0.64 3.68
C GLY A 47 -6.16 -0.85 4.01
N ILE A 48 -7.30 -1.22 4.59
CA ILE A 48 -7.63 -2.61 4.97
C ILE A 48 -8.74 -3.15 4.02
N PRO A 49 -8.76 -4.45 3.68
CA PRO A 49 -9.86 -5.10 2.95
C PRO A 49 -11.22 -4.85 3.58
N LYS A 50 -12.12 -4.16 2.86
CA LYS A 50 -13.46 -3.81 3.33
C LYS A 50 -14.56 -4.74 2.84
N SER A 51 -14.23 -5.70 1.97
CA SER A 51 -15.18 -6.66 1.41
C SER A 51 -14.53 -8.03 1.24
N LEU A 52 -15.36 -9.08 1.16
CA LEU A 52 -14.91 -10.45 0.93
C LEU A 52 -14.26 -10.60 -0.45
N GLU A 53 -14.74 -9.84 -1.44
CA GLU A 53 -14.19 -9.81 -2.80
C GLU A 53 -12.79 -9.22 -2.79
N ALA A 54 -12.59 -8.06 -2.14
CA ALA A 54 -11.27 -7.44 -2.01
C ALA A 54 -10.28 -8.37 -1.28
N TRP A 55 -10.76 -9.07 -0.24
CA TRP A 55 -9.98 -10.08 0.46
C TRP A 55 -9.61 -11.27 -0.43
N GLY A 56 -10.57 -11.78 -1.21
CA GLY A 56 -10.34 -12.84 -2.19
C GLY A 56 -9.33 -12.44 -3.25
N GLU A 57 -9.38 -11.20 -3.74
CA GLU A 57 -8.45 -10.66 -4.73
C GLU A 57 -7.01 -10.56 -4.21
N LEU A 58 -6.83 -10.25 -2.92
CA LEU A 58 -5.52 -10.23 -2.27
C LEU A 58 -4.99 -11.64 -2.00
N LYS A 59 -5.85 -12.56 -1.57
CA LYS A 59 -5.49 -13.98 -1.41
C LYS A 59 -5.09 -14.61 -2.74
N ALA A 60 -5.84 -14.35 -3.80
CA ALA A 60 -5.55 -14.85 -5.14
C ALA A 60 -4.23 -14.30 -5.71
N PHE A 61 -3.85 -13.07 -5.32
CA PHE A 61 -2.56 -12.49 -5.70
C PHE A 61 -1.38 -13.25 -5.08
N ASN A 62 -1.55 -13.83 -3.88
CA ASN A 62 -0.57 -14.68 -3.20
C ASN A 62 0.86 -14.12 -3.22
N PRO A 63 1.11 -12.96 -2.58
CA PRO A 63 2.41 -12.29 -2.63
C PRO A 63 3.50 -13.11 -1.90
N ASP A 64 4.73 -13.05 -2.41
CA ASP A 64 5.92 -13.58 -1.72
C ASP A 64 6.41 -12.60 -0.65
N GLU A 65 6.22 -11.30 -0.88
CA GLU A 65 6.56 -10.22 0.07
C GLU A 65 5.44 -9.18 0.19
N ILE A 66 5.30 -8.60 1.37
CA ILE A 66 4.36 -7.51 1.65
C ILE A 66 5.16 -6.30 2.16
N TRP A 67 5.14 -5.20 1.42
CA TRP A 67 5.85 -3.98 1.78
C TRP A 67 4.84 -2.91 2.19
N VAL A 68 4.90 -2.50 3.45
CA VAL A 68 3.99 -1.52 4.03
C VAL A 68 4.70 -0.18 4.12
N THR A 69 4.16 0.88 3.49
CA THR A 69 4.71 2.23 3.68
C THR A 69 4.33 2.78 5.04
N SER A 70 5.27 3.47 5.68
CA SER A 70 4.99 4.28 6.85
C SER A 70 5.28 5.74 6.51
N LEU A 71 4.25 6.58 6.47
CA LEU A 71 4.42 8.02 6.25
C LEU A 71 4.91 8.75 7.50
N PHE A 72 4.77 8.12 8.68
CA PHE A 72 4.95 8.81 9.95
C PHE A 72 5.57 7.92 11.03
N THR A 73 6.39 8.53 11.87
CA THR A 73 7.07 7.90 13.02
C THR A 73 6.31 8.08 14.34
N TYR A 74 5.04 8.51 14.32
CA TYR A 74 4.27 8.85 15.54
C TYR A 74 4.01 7.69 16.51
N TRP A 75 4.47 6.48 16.18
CA TRP A 75 4.43 5.33 17.08
C TRP A 75 5.50 5.39 18.18
N ALA A 76 6.43 6.36 18.16
CA ALA A 76 7.23 6.73 19.31
C ALA A 76 6.41 7.67 20.20
N GLY A 77 6.02 7.20 21.39
CA GLY A 77 5.01 7.80 22.25
C GLY A 77 5.19 9.30 22.55
N TYR A 78 4.06 9.99 22.60
CA TYR A 78 3.83 11.17 23.44
C TYR A 78 2.95 10.76 24.61
#